data_AF-A0AAW3ZPY2-F1
#
_entry.id   AF-A0AAW3ZPY2-F1
#
_cell.length_a   1.000
_cell.length_b   1.000
_cell.length_c   1.000
_cell.angle_alpha   90.00
_cell.angle_beta   90.00
_cell.angle_gamma   90.00
#
_symmetry.space_group_name_H-M   'P 1'
#
loop_
_entity.id
_entity.type
_entity.pdbx_description
1 polymer ?
#
loop_
_entity_poly.entity_id
_entity_poly.type
_entity_poly.pdbx_seq_one_letter_code
_entity_poly.pdbx_strand_id
1 'polypeptide(L)'
;MSEEYERHFRELLARRRRLRKLLRPLPRRANVRRYPVVKWFAEAARKRPFLWSLKRENVLPALYLGSIVSLWPLYGFQLVVAVFVALYARANLTITVALQFITNPLTLIPIYGFTYWVGRKVMGWMGVDTEFPSKLSFENMAEAGWDVLAALFLGGLVVGLGVALICDVSWRLLSWEARVFRNRLAAHRIRKELMEAAAKDRSGGDPAQ
;
A
#
# COMPACT_ATOMS: atom_id res chain seq x y z
N MET A 1 13.31 37.20 7.09
CA MET A 1 12.75 36.00 6.42
C MET A 1 13.68 34.77 6.43
N SER A 2 15.01 34.92 6.55
CA SER A 2 15.94 33.76 6.64
C SER A 2 15.78 32.94 7.92
N GLU A 3 15.47 33.59 9.05
CA GLU A 3 15.31 32.90 10.34
C GLU A 3 14.12 31.94 10.40
N GLU A 4 13.02 32.28 9.72
CA GLU A 4 11.81 31.46 9.72
C GLU A 4 12.01 30.20 8.87
N TYR A 5 12.74 30.33 7.75
CA TYR A 5 13.18 29.22 6.92
C TYR A 5 14.15 28.30 7.67
N GLU A 6 15.12 28.86 8.40
CA GLU A 6 16.06 28.07 9.21
C GLU A 6 15.36 27.30 10.33
N ARG A 7 14.39 27.91 11.02
CA ARG A 7 13.56 27.22 12.02
C ARG A 7 12.83 26.04 11.40
N HIS A 8 12.17 26.25 10.27
CA HIS A 8 11.42 25.20 9.57
C HIS A 8 12.34 24.06 9.09
N PHE A 9 13.53 24.39 8.60
CA PHE A 9 14.51 23.40 8.15
C PHE A 9 15.08 22.58 9.32
N ARG A 10 15.37 23.22 10.46
CA ARG A 10 15.80 22.51 11.69
C ARG A 10 14.72 21.57 12.21
N GLU A 11 13.46 21.99 12.17
CA GLU A 11 12.32 21.13 12.55
C GLU A 11 12.18 19.90 11.63
N LEU A 12 12.30 20.08 10.31
CA LEU A 12 12.27 18.98 9.35
C LEU A 12 13.41 17.98 9.60
N LEU A 13 14.61 18.46 9.88
CA LEU A 13 15.76 17.61 10.20
C LEU A 13 15.58 16.86 11.52
N ALA A 14 15.02 17.52 12.54
CA ALA A 14 14.71 16.90 13.83
C ALA A 14 13.66 15.77 13.69
N ARG A 15 12.59 16.01 12.92
CA ARG A 15 11.57 15.00 12.59
C ARG A 15 12.19 13.80 11.86
N ARG A 16 13.07 14.06 10.88
CA ARG A 16 13.76 13.00 10.12
C ARG A 16 14.70 12.16 10.98
N ARG A 17 15.39 12.76 11.96
CA ARG A 17 16.23 12.03 12.94
C ARG A 17 15.38 11.16 13.87
N ARG A 18 14.27 11.70 14.38
CA ARG A 18 13.32 10.93 15.23
C ARG A 18 12.71 9.76 14.45
N LEU A 19 12.27 9.99 13.22
CA LEU A 19 11.80 8.94 12.31
C LEU A 19 12.87 7.87 12.07
N ARG A 20 14.12 8.25 11.77
CA ARG A 20 15.24 7.27 11.63
C ARG A 20 15.47 6.45 12.89
N LYS A 21 15.28 7.03 14.08
CA LYS A 21 15.43 6.35 15.36
C LYS A 21 14.25 5.41 15.65
N LEU A 22 13.03 5.81 15.29
CA LEU A 22 11.81 5.01 15.38
C LEU A 22 11.78 3.85 14.38
N LEU A 23 12.43 4.04 13.22
CA LEU A 23 12.57 3.06 12.14
C LEU A 23 13.82 2.16 12.30
N ARG A 24 14.60 2.29 13.40
CA ARG A 24 15.73 1.39 13.73
C ARG A 24 15.36 -0.08 13.97
N PRO A 25 14.22 -0.43 14.59
CA PRO A 25 13.82 -1.82 14.78
C PRO A 25 13.29 -2.47 13.50
N LEU A 26 13.20 -1.73 12.38
CA LEU A 26 12.88 -2.34 11.09
C LEU A 26 14.04 -3.26 10.65
N PRO A 27 13.75 -4.46 10.14
CA PRO A 27 14.75 -5.38 9.65
C PRO A 27 15.59 -4.71 8.55
N ARG A 28 16.86 -4.41 8.85
CA ARG A 28 17.85 -3.98 7.85
C ARG A 28 18.08 -5.13 6.87
N ARG A 29 18.24 -4.79 5.58
CA ARG A 29 18.49 -5.71 4.42
C ARG A 29 19.54 -6.82 4.64
N ALA A 30 20.32 -6.78 5.72
CA ALA A 30 21.42 -7.69 6.01
C ALA A 30 21.00 -9.14 6.38
N ASN A 31 19.79 -9.38 6.91
CA ASN A 31 19.39 -10.73 7.38
C ASN A 31 18.43 -11.50 6.46
N VAL A 32 18.12 -10.97 5.28
CA VAL A 32 17.17 -11.58 4.32
C VAL A 32 17.73 -12.89 3.71
N ARG A 33 19.02 -13.18 3.89
CA ARG A 33 19.71 -14.36 3.34
C ARG A 33 19.46 -15.69 4.08
N ARG A 34 18.76 -15.70 5.21
CA ARG A 34 18.70 -16.87 6.12
C ARG A 34 17.61 -17.90 5.81
N TYR A 35 16.75 -17.67 4.81
CA TYR A 35 15.69 -18.61 4.41
C TYR A 35 15.85 -19.04 2.94
N PRO A 36 15.84 -20.35 2.61
CA PRO A 36 16.05 -20.84 1.25
C PRO A 36 14.96 -20.35 0.27
N VAL A 37 13.70 -20.29 0.72
CA VAL A 37 12.58 -19.66 -0.01
C VAL A 37 12.91 -18.20 -0.36
N VAL A 38 13.52 -17.47 0.55
CA VAL A 38 13.86 -16.05 0.34
C VAL A 38 15.03 -15.88 -0.62
N LYS A 39 15.98 -16.83 -0.73
CA LYS A 39 17.05 -16.79 -1.74
C LYS A 39 16.51 -16.96 -3.16
N TRP A 40 15.65 -17.95 -3.38
CA TRP A 40 15.03 -18.19 -4.69
C TRP A 40 14.17 -16.98 -5.11
N PHE A 41 13.40 -16.44 -4.17
CA PHE A 41 12.67 -15.18 -4.39
C PHE A 41 13.59 -13.99 -4.63
N ALA A 42 14.69 -13.84 -3.90
CA ALA A 42 15.59 -12.71 -4.05
C ALA A 42 16.33 -12.69 -5.41
N GLU A 43 16.61 -13.85 -5.99
CA GLU A 43 17.19 -13.95 -7.35
C GLU A 43 16.16 -13.73 -8.45
N ALA A 44 14.99 -14.37 -8.35
CA ALA A 44 13.88 -14.14 -9.28
C ALA A 44 13.45 -12.68 -9.28
N ALA A 45 13.45 -12.08 -8.08
CA ALA A 45 13.09 -10.70 -7.94
C ALA A 45 14.17 -9.79 -8.53
N ARG A 46 15.48 -10.04 -8.34
CA ARG A 46 16.57 -9.18 -8.86
C ARG A 46 16.48 -8.92 -10.37
N LYS A 47 15.95 -9.88 -11.13
CA LYS A 47 15.74 -9.79 -12.58
C LYS A 47 14.48 -8.98 -12.98
N ARG A 48 13.64 -8.59 -12.02
CA ARG A 48 12.30 -8.00 -12.22
C ARG A 48 12.14 -6.70 -11.43
N PRO A 49 12.59 -5.55 -11.96
CA PRO A 49 12.54 -4.25 -11.27
C PRO A 49 11.13 -3.81 -10.86
N PHE A 50 10.09 -4.25 -11.58
CA PHE A 50 8.70 -3.90 -11.30
C PHE A 50 8.24 -4.32 -9.89
N LEU A 51 8.84 -5.37 -9.31
CA LEU A 51 8.46 -5.88 -7.98
C LEU A 51 8.73 -4.90 -6.84
N TRP A 52 9.60 -3.90 -7.06
CA TRP A 52 9.88 -2.83 -6.10
C TRP A 52 9.61 -1.44 -6.67
N SER A 53 9.02 -1.37 -7.87
CA SER A 53 8.69 -0.12 -8.50
C SER A 53 7.46 0.49 -7.83
N LEU A 54 7.57 1.74 -7.38
CA LEU A 54 6.45 2.52 -6.87
C LEU A 54 5.69 3.25 -7.99
N LYS A 55 5.91 2.86 -9.25
CA LYS A 55 5.12 3.36 -10.38
C LYS A 55 3.67 2.87 -10.24
N ARG A 56 2.73 3.73 -10.59
CA ARG A 56 1.29 3.48 -10.50
C ARG A 56 0.87 2.17 -11.17
N GLU A 57 1.49 1.83 -12.30
CA GLU A 57 1.26 0.60 -13.06
C GLU A 57 1.48 -0.69 -12.24
N ASN A 58 2.40 -0.69 -11.26
CA ASN A 58 2.71 -1.85 -10.42
C ASN A 58 2.02 -1.75 -9.05
N VAL A 59 1.73 -0.53 -8.58
CA VAL A 59 1.07 -0.28 -7.29
C VAL A 59 -0.43 -0.60 -7.37
N LEU A 60 -1.12 -0.21 -8.44
CA LEU A 60 -2.55 -0.49 -8.60
C LEU A 60 -2.87 -2.00 -8.51
N PRO A 61 -2.30 -2.89 -9.34
CA PRO A 61 -2.60 -4.31 -9.22
C PRO A 61 -2.20 -4.88 -7.85
N ALA A 62 -1.17 -4.32 -7.21
CA ALA A 62 -0.77 -4.73 -5.86
C ALA A 62 -1.82 -4.40 -4.81
N LEU A 63 -2.46 -3.22 -4.89
CA LEU A 63 -3.55 -2.82 -4.01
C LEU A 63 -4.79 -3.69 -4.25
N TYR A 64 -5.24 -3.81 -5.49
CA TYR A 64 -6.47 -4.55 -5.80
C TYR A 64 -6.35 -6.04 -5.51
N LEU A 65 -5.38 -6.71 -6.13
CA LEU A 65 -5.24 -8.15 -5.96
C LEU A 65 -4.69 -8.51 -4.59
N GLY A 66 -3.81 -7.68 -4.01
CA GLY A 66 -3.30 -7.90 -2.66
C GLY A 66 -4.39 -7.80 -1.60
N SER A 67 -5.30 -6.82 -1.71
CA SER A 67 -6.44 -6.69 -0.80
C SER A 67 -7.42 -7.86 -0.94
N ILE A 68 -7.74 -8.30 -2.16
CA ILE A 68 -8.60 -9.47 -2.37
C ILE A 68 -7.98 -10.72 -1.72
N VAL A 69 -6.71 -11.02 -2.04
CA VAL A 69 -6.01 -12.19 -1.51
C VAL A 69 -5.93 -12.16 0.02
N SER A 70 -5.75 -10.96 0.62
CA SER A 70 -5.67 -10.84 2.08
C SER A 70 -6.97 -11.17 2.80
N LEU A 71 -8.12 -11.04 2.12
CA LEU A 71 -9.44 -11.28 2.72
C LEU A 71 -10.05 -12.63 2.34
N TRP A 72 -9.40 -13.38 1.44
CA TRP A 72 -9.78 -14.75 1.17
C TRP A 72 -9.43 -15.69 2.34
N PRO A 73 -10.13 -16.83 2.48
CA PRO A 73 -9.91 -17.80 3.55
C PRO A 73 -8.65 -18.64 3.30
N LEU A 74 -7.51 -17.99 3.06
CA LEU A 74 -6.24 -18.61 2.68
C LEU A 74 -5.19 -18.56 3.80
N TYR A 75 -5.61 -18.38 5.06
CA TYR A 75 -4.67 -18.23 6.17
C TYR A 75 -3.67 -19.41 6.20
N GLY A 76 -2.38 -19.09 6.30
CA GLY A 76 -1.29 -20.06 6.18
C GLY A 76 -0.64 -20.11 4.79
N PHE A 77 -1.41 -20.07 3.70
CA PHE A 77 -0.88 -20.10 2.33
C PHE A 77 -1.02 -18.78 1.54
N GLN A 78 -1.70 -17.79 2.13
CA GLN A 78 -1.93 -16.46 1.54
C GLN A 78 -0.64 -15.78 1.07
N LEU A 79 0.49 -15.95 1.78
CA LEU A 79 1.76 -15.36 1.38
C LEU A 79 2.29 -15.96 0.08
N VAL A 80 2.14 -17.27 -0.12
CA VAL A 80 2.58 -17.93 -1.36
C VAL A 80 1.73 -17.43 -2.52
N VAL A 81 0.40 -17.41 -2.35
CA VAL A 81 -0.55 -16.91 -3.35
C VAL A 81 -0.28 -15.43 -3.67
N ALA A 82 -0.06 -14.60 -2.66
CA ALA A 82 0.25 -13.19 -2.82
C ALA A 82 1.50 -12.97 -3.69
N VAL A 83 2.53 -13.81 -3.52
CA VAL A 83 3.74 -13.70 -4.35
C VAL A 83 3.47 -14.15 -5.79
N PHE A 84 2.74 -15.25 -6.00
CA PHE A 84 2.35 -15.68 -7.35
C PHE A 84 1.53 -14.61 -8.07
N VAL A 85 0.55 -14.04 -7.38
CA VAL A 85 -0.28 -12.93 -7.86
C VAL A 85 0.58 -11.72 -8.22
N ALA A 86 1.54 -11.35 -7.36
CA ALA A 86 2.45 -10.25 -7.64
C ALA A 86 3.29 -10.49 -8.91
N LEU A 87 3.76 -11.72 -9.11
CA LEU A 87 4.54 -12.09 -10.30
C LEU A 87 3.69 -12.12 -11.58
N TYR A 88 2.47 -12.66 -11.50
CA TYR A 88 1.56 -12.80 -12.63
C TYR A 88 1.02 -11.43 -13.08
N ALA A 89 0.51 -10.63 -12.14
CA ALA A 89 -0.08 -9.32 -12.43
C ALA A 89 0.94 -8.19 -12.55
N ARG A 90 2.25 -8.52 -12.54
CA ARG A 90 3.35 -7.55 -12.52
C ARG A 90 3.22 -6.50 -11.40
N ALA A 91 2.67 -6.91 -10.26
CA ALA A 91 2.40 -6.05 -9.13
C ALA A 91 3.64 -5.81 -8.24
N ASN A 92 3.63 -4.70 -7.51
CA ASN A 92 4.64 -4.42 -6.50
C ASN A 92 4.54 -5.42 -5.34
N LEU A 93 5.52 -6.32 -5.28
CA LEU A 93 5.59 -7.42 -4.32
C LEU A 93 5.55 -6.94 -2.87
N THR A 94 6.23 -5.82 -2.59
CA THR A 94 6.32 -5.32 -1.21
C THR A 94 4.95 -4.91 -0.70
N ILE A 95 4.18 -4.21 -1.53
CA ILE A 95 2.82 -3.79 -1.20
C ILE A 95 1.89 -5.00 -1.11
N THR A 96 1.95 -5.91 -2.09
CA THR A 96 1.10 -7.12 -2.11
C THR A 96 1.31 -7.99 -0.87
N VAL A 97 2.56 -8.19 -0.44
CA VAL A 97 2.90 -8.95 0.78
C VAL A 97 2.52 -8.17 2.04
N ALA A 98 2.73 -6.85 2.08
CA ALA A 98 2.36 -6.04 3.23
C ALA A 98 0.86 -6.10 3.55
N LEU A 99 0.00 -6.14 2.52
CA LEU A 99 -1.44 -6.28 2.68
C LEU A 99 -1.84 -7.59 3.37
N GLN A 100 -1.05 -8.66 3.23
CA GLN A 100 -1.37 -9.96 3.86
C GLN A 100 -1.26 -9.92 5.39
N PHE A 101 -0.54 -8.95 5.95
CA PHE A 101 -0.42 -8.80 7.41
C PHE A 101 -1.65 -8.15 8.05
N ILE A 102 -2.62 -7.68 7.25
CA ILE A 102 -3.93 -7.24 7.75
C ILE A 102 -4.66 -8.40 8.42
N THR A 103 -4.55 -9.60 7.84
CA THR A 103 -5.17 -10.83 8.34
C THR A 103 -4.19 -11.57 9.24
N ASN A 104 -4.36 -11.38 10.54
CA ASN A 104 -3.58 -12.00 11.60
C ASN A 104 -4.51 -12.82 12.52
N PRO A 105 -3.99 -13.70 13.40
CA PRO A 105 -4.85 -14.56 14.23
C PRO A 105 -5.93 -13.83 15.03
N LEU A 106 -5.66 -12.58 15.42
CA LEU A 106 -6.61 -11.76 16.16
C LEU A 106 -7.70 -11.18 15.25
N THR A 107 -7.35 -10.79 14.02
CA THR A 107 -8.28 -10.19 13.06
C THR A 107 -8.98 -11.21 12.17
N LEU A 108 -8.53 -12.46 12.12
CA LEU A 108 -9.09 -13.49 11.23
C LEU A 108 -10.58 -13.73 11.51
N ILE A 109 -10.97 -13.82 12.79
CA ILE A 109 -12.33 -14.13 13.22
C ILE A 109 -13.31 -13.03 12.76
N PRO A 110 -13.09 -11.75 13.09
CA PRO A 110 -13.99 -10.70 12.64
C PRO A 110 -13.97 -10.52 11.12
N ILE A 111 -12.81 -10.68 10.47
CA ILE A 111 -12.70 -10.56 9.01
C ILE A 111 -13.51 -11.66 8.31
N TYR A 112 -13.32 -12.93 8.67
CA TYR A 112 -14.03 -14.04 8.03
C TYR A 112 -15.51 -14.05 8.36
N GLY A 113 -15.90 -13.65 9.58
CA GLY A 113 -17.31 -13.42 9.90
C GLY A 113 -17.94 -12.35 9.01
N PHE A 114 -17.24 -11.24 8.78
CA PHE A 114 -17.72 -10.15 7.94
C PHE A 114 -17.76 -10.52 6.45
N THR A 115 -16.70 -11.11 5.91
CA THR A 115 -16.68 -11.55 4.51
C THR A 115 -17.72 -12.63 4.26
N TYR A 116 -17.91 -13.58 5.18
CA TYR A 116 -18.99 -14.56 5.08
C TYR A 116 -20.38 -13.89 5.05
N TRP A 117 -20.62 -12.91 5.93
CA TRP A 117 -21.88 -12.16 5.96
C TRP A 117 -22.14 -11.38 4.67
N VAL A 118 -21.12 -10.73 4.10
CA VAL A 118 -21.23 -10.07 2.79
C VAL A 118 -21.48 -11.11 1.70
N GLY A 119 -20.74 -12.20 1.68
CA GLY A 119 -20.84 -13.27 0.69
C GLY A 119 -22.23 -13.89 0.60
N ARG A 120 -22.79 -14.31 1.75
CA ARG A 120 -24.15 -14.87 1.80
C ARG A 120 -25.21 -13.88 1.34
N LYS A 121 -25.03 -12.58 1.60
CA LYS A 121 -25.96 -11.53 1.14
C LYS A 121 -25.91 -11.37 -0.36
N VAL A 122 -24.70 -11.32 -0.93
CA VAL A 122 -24.52 -11.25 -2.38
C VAL A 122 -25.06 -12.50 -3.07
N MET A 123 -24.81 -13.69 -2.55
CA MET A 123 -25.38 -14.94 -3.07
C MET A 123 -26.91 -14.96 -3.01
N GLY A 124 -27.50 -14.50 -1.90
CA GLY A 124 -28.95 -14.36 -1.80
C GLY A 124 -29.53 -13.37 -2.81
N TRP A 125 -28.84 -12.26 -3.10
CA TRP A 125 -29.26 -11.33 -4.16
C TRP A 125 -29.12 -11.92 -5.58
N MET A 126 -28.26 -12.91 -5.75
CA MET A 126 -28.09 -13.65 -7.02
C MET A 126 -29.06 -14.83 -7.15
N GLY A 127 -29.96 -15.06 -6.19
CA GLY A 127 -30.94 -16.14 -6.22
C GLY A 127 -30.35 -17.52 -5.90
N VAL A 128 -29.22 -17.58 -5.19
CA VAL A 128 -28.63 -18.84 -4.73
C VAL A 128 -29.32 -19.25 -3.43
N ASP A 129 -30.23 -20.21 -3.53
CA ASP A 129 -30.97 -20.77 -2.40
C ASP A 129 -30.14 -21.87 -1.71
N THR A 130 -29.31 -21.46 -0.76
CA THR A 130 -28.55 -22.39 0.10
C THR A 130 -28.83 -22.12 1.58
N GLU A 131 -28.95 -23.18 2.36
CA GLU A 131 -29.03 -23.11 3.82
C GLU A 131 -27.66 -22.76 4.42
N PHE A 132 -27.36 -21.47 4.46
CA PHE A 132 -26.17 -20.96 5.13
C PHE A 132 -26.33 -20.96 6.65
N PRO A 133 -25.39 -21.55 7.42
CA PRO A 133 -25.35 -21.41 8.87
C PRO A 133 -25.54 -19.96 9.33
N SER A 134 -26.34 -19.74 10.36
CA SER A 134 -26.63 -18.39 10.86
C SER A 134 -25.38 -17.68 11.40
N LYS A 135 -24.43 -18.45 11.96
CA LYS A 135 -23.12 -17.98 12.43
C LYS A 135 -22.01 -18.86 11.88
N LEU A 136 -20.89 -18.22 11.53
CA LEU A 136 -19.65 -18.91 11.22
C LEU A 136 -18.97 -19.28 12.55
N SER A 137 -18.89 -20.57 12.85
CA SER A 137 -18.10 -21.12 13.96
C SER A 137 -16.85 -21.83 13.42
N PHE A 138 -15.86 -22.06 14.27
CA PHE A 138 -14.66 -22.81 13.87
C PHE A 138 -14.97 -24.26 13.47
N GLU A 139 -15.94 -24.91 14.11
CA GLU A 139 -16.43 -26.24 13.71
C GLU A 139 -17.02 -26.22 12.31
N ASN A 140 -17.94 -25.29 12.02
CA ASN A 140 -18.55 -25.15 10.69
C ASN A 140 -17.53 -24.75 9.62
N MET A 141 -16.40 -24.16 10.03
CA MET A 141 -15.31 -23.80 9.14
C MET A 141 -14.36 -24.99 8.87
N ALA A 142 -14.22 -25.91 9.81
CA ALA A 142 -13.49 -27.17 9.62
C ALA A 142 -14.29 -28.16 8.77
N GLU A 143 -15.61 -28.18 8.94
CA GLU A 143 -16.57 -28.90 8.10
C GLU A 143 -17.07 -28.06 6.91
N ALA A 144 -16.35 -26.99 6.55
CA ALA A 144 -16.81 -26.01 5.57
C ALA A 144 -17.19 -26.68 4.25
N GLY A 145 -18.50 -26.78 4.02
CA GLY A 145 -19.05 -27.14 2.73
C GLY A 145 -18.65 -26.13 1.65
N TRP A 146 -18.82 -26.53 0.39
CA TRP A 146 -18.49 -25.67 -0.75
C TRP A 146 -19.19 -24.33 -0.72
N ASP A 147 -20.41 -24.28 -0.18
CA ASP A 147 -21.19 -23.05 -0.10
C ASP A 147 -20.59 -22.03 0.87
N VAL A 148 -20.12 -22.49 2.03
CA VAL A 148 -19.46 -21.61 3.02
C VAL A 148 -18.17 -21.03 2.45
N LEU A 149 -17.36 -21.88 1.79
CA LEU A 149 -16.15 -21.42 1.11
C LEU A 149 -16.49 -20.42 0.00
N ALA A 150 -17.45 -20.74 -0.87
CA ALA A 150 -17.85 -19.88 -1.96
C ALA A 150 -18.35 -18.52 -1.45
N ALA A 151 -19.13 -18.50 -0.36
CA ALA A 151 -19.55 -17.26 0.30
C ALA A 151 -18.34 -16.47 0.84
N LEU A 152 -17.39 -17.12 1.52
CA LEU A 152 -16.16 -16.47 2.00
C LEU A 152 -15.31 -15.89 0.87
N PHE A 153 -15.13 -16.62 -0.23
CA PHE A 153 -14.40 -16.15 -1.40
C PHE A 153 -15.10 -14.98 -2.10
N LEU A 154 -16.41 -15.06 -2.27
CA LEU A 154 -17.20 -14.00 -2.89
C LEU A 154 -17.23 -12.74 -2.02
N GLY A 155 -17.47 -12.90 -0.73
CA GLY A 155 -17.44 -11.79 0.22
C GLY A 155 -16.05 -11.18 0.33
N GLY A 156 -14.99 -12.00 0.38
CA GLY A 156 -13.61 -11.54 0.35
C GLY A 156 -13.26 -10.77 -0.93
N LEU A 157 -13.81 -11.18 -2.08
CA LEU A 157 -13.69 -10.44 -3.34
C LEU A 157 -14.37 -9.07 -3.25
N VAL A 158 -15.62 -9.01 -2.80
CA VAL A 158 -16.40 -7.76 -2.71
C VAL A 158 -15.78 -6.79 -1.70
N VAL A 159 -15.50 -7.27 -0.49
CA VAL A 159 -14.87 -6.45 0.56
C VAL A 159 -13.45 -6.07 0.14
N GLY A 160 -12.70 -6.98 -0.48
CA GLY A 160 -11.35 -6.73 -0.97
C GLY A 160 -11.28 -5.64 -2.02
N LEU A 161 -12.23 -5.62 -2.95
CA LEU A 161 -12.40 -4.54 -3.93
C LEU A 161 -12.74 -3.21 -3.24
N GLY A 162 -13.62 -3.23 -2.24
CA GLY A 162 -13.95 -2.03 -1.44
C GLY A 162 -12.72 -1.45 -0.73
N VAL A 163 -11.95 -2.29 -0.04
CA VAL A 163 -10.71 -1.90 0.63
C VAL A 163 -9.69 -1.38 -0.38
N ALA A 164 -9.52 -2.06 -1.51
CA ALA A 164 -8.61 -1.63 -2.58
C ALA A 164 -8.98 -0.26 -3.15
N LEU A 165 -10.27 0.01 -3.34
CA LEU A 165 -10.75 1.30 -3.81
C LEU A 165 -10.43 2.41 -2.80
N ILE A 166 -10.65 2.17 -1.51
CA ILE A 166 -10.30 3.12 -0.44
C ILE A 166 -8.78 3.39 -0.45
N CYS A 167 -7.96 2.36 -0.61
CA CYS A 167 -6.51 2.51 -0.70
C CYS A 167 -6.07 3.28 -1.96
N ASP A 168 -6.67 3.02 -3.13
CA ASP A 168 -6.36 3.74 -4.37
C ASP A 168 -6.74 5.22 -4.26
N VAL A 169 -7.93 5.53 -3.74
CA VAL A 169 -8.38 6.91 -3.51
C VAL A 169 -7.44 7.62 -2.53
N SER A 170 -7.10 6.98 -1.41
CA SER A 170 -6.15 7.53 -0.43
C SER A 170 -4.80 7.82 -1.05
N TRP A 171 -4.27 6.88 -1.85
CA TRP A 171 -3.01 7.07 -2.58
C TRP A 171 -3.07 8.24 -3.55
N ARG A 172 -4.18 8.39 -4.31
CA ARG A 172 -4.36 9.50 -5.23
C ARG A 172 -4.37 10.85 -4.52
N LEU A 173 -5.09 10.95 -3.40
CA LEU A 173 -5.16 12.16 -2.58
C LEU A 173 -3.76 12.56 -2.06
N LEU A 174 -3.02 11.61 -1.48
CA LEU A 174 -1.63 11.86 -1.04
C LEU A 174 -0.73 12.28 -2.20
N SER A 175 -0.87 11.64 -3.35
CA SER A 175 -0.05 11.95 -4.53
C SER A 175 -0.37 13.34 -5.12
N TRP A 176 -1.62 13.77 -5.01
CA TRP A 176 -2.08 15.10 -5.42
C TRP A 176 -1.52 16.16 -4.49
N GLU A 177 -1.64 15.98 -3.17
CA GLU A 177 -1.09 16.91 -2.18
C GLU A 177 0.43 17.06 -2.34
N ALA A 178 1.15 15.95 -2.51
CA ALA A 178 2.59 15.97 -2.76
C ALA A 178 2.94 16.68 -4.08
N ARG A 179 2.08 16.60 -5.11
CA ARG A 179 2.29 17.30 -6.38
C ARG A 179 2.05 18.81 -6.22
N VAL A 180 0.98 19.21 -5.55
CA VAL A 180 0.67 20.61 -5.26
C VAL A 180 1.80 21.24 -4.44
N PHE A 181 2.29 20.56 -3.41
CA PHE A 181 3.39 21.04 -2.58
C PHE A 181 4.70 21.21 -3.38
N ARG A 182 5.03 20.23 -4.23
CA ARG A 182 6.21 20.33 -5.13
C ARG A 182 6.08 21.50 -6.11
N ASN A 183 4.90 21.73 -6.67
CA ASN A 183 4.66 22.84 -7.60
C ASN A 183 4.79 24.20 -6.90
N ARG A 184 4.30 24.34 -5.66
CA ARG A 184 4.48 25.55 -4.85
C ARG A 184 5.96 25.85 -4.57
N LEU A 185 6.74 24.82 -4.22
CA LEU A 185 8.19 24.95 -4.03
C LEU A 185 8.93 25.33 -5.32
N ALA A 186 8.56 24.75 -6.45
CA ALA A 186 9.15 25.10 -7.75
C ALA A 186 8.86 26.57 -8.12
N ALA A 187 7.63 27.05 -7.89
CA ALA A 187 7.25 28.44 -8.14
C ALA A 187 8.05 29.43 -7.26
N HIS A 188 8.37 29.06 -6.02
CA HIS A 188 9.22 29.89 -5.16
C HIS A 188 10.67 29.98 -5.64
N ARG A 189 11.25 28.90 -6.19
CA ARG A 189 12.60 28.94 -6.77
C ARG A 189 12.67 29.90 -7.95
N ILE A 190 11.73 29.79 -8.89
CA ILE A 190 11.66 30.66 -10.08
C ILE A 190 11.48 32.12 -9.66
N ARG A 191 10.60 32.42 -8.70
CA ARG A 191 10.45 33.81 -8.21
C ARG A 191 11.72 34.36 -7.58
N LYS A 192 12.48 33.54 -6.84
CA LYS A 192 13.74 33.96 -6.23
C LYS A 192 14.80 34.27 -7.29
N GLU A 193 14.93 33.40 -8.29
CA GLU A 193 15.84 33.59 -9.43
C GLU A 193 15.49 34.86 -10.21
N LEU A 194 14.21 35.15 -10.45
CA LEU A 194 13.76 36.38 -11.09
C LEU A 194 14.06 37.64 -10.26
N MET A 195 13.88 37.59 -8.93
CA MET A 195 14.23 38.71 -8.05
C MET A 195 15.74 38.96 -8.00
N GLU A 196 16.55 37.91 -7.96
CA GLU A 196 18.02 37.99 -8.00
C GLU A 196 18.49 38.56 -9.34
N ALA A 197 17.91 38.12 -10.46
CA ALA A 197 18.19 38.68 -11.79
C ALA A 197 17.81 40.17 -11.88
N ALA A 198 16.63 40.56 -11.41
CA ALA A 198 16.17 41.95 -11.40
C ALA A 198 16.94 42.85 -10.42
N ALA A 199 17.55 42.29 -9.37
CA ALA A 199 18.44 43.01 -8.47
C ALA A 199 19.81 43.23 -9.14
N LYS A 200 20.33 42.22 -9.83
CA LYS A 200 21.61 42.30 -10.57
C LYS A 200 21.55 43.31 -11.71
N ASP A 201 20.45 43.33 -12.45
CA ASP A 201 20.19 44.29 -13.54
C ASP A 201 20.18 45.74 -13.03
N ARG A 202 19.50 45.99 -11.90
CA ARG A 202 19.52 47.30 -11.24
C ARG A 202 20.88 47.72 -10.71
N SER A 203 21.73 46.78 -10.28
CA SER A 203 23.09 47.10 -9.81
C SER A 203 24.14 47.25 -10.91
N GLY A 204 23.89 46.71 -12.11
CA GLY A 204 24.78 46.83 -13.26
C GLY A 204 24.49 48.03 -14.16
N GLY A 205 23.37 48.72 -13.91
CA GLY A 205 22.87 49.84 -14.71
C GLY A 205 23.23 51.23 -14.18
N ASP A 206 24.27 51.38 -13.35
CA ASP A 206 24.80 52.70 -12.98
C ASP A 206 26.11 53.01 -13.73
N PRO A 207 26.03 53.46 -15.00
CA PRO A 207 27.13 54.17 -15.61
C PRO A 207 27.15 55.60 -15.04
N ALA A 208 28.10 55.82 -14.14
CA ALA A 208 28.70 57.10 -13.79
C ALA A 208 28.05 58.33 -14.46
N GLN A 209 27.31 59.10 -13.67
CA GLN A 209 27.14 60.53 -13.89
C GLN A 209 28.13 61.28 -13.00
#